data_AF-A0A962QTH0-F1
#
_entry.id   AF-A0A962QTH0-F1
#
_cell.length_a   1.000
_cell.length_b   1.000
_cell.length_c   1.000
_cell.angle_alpha   90.00
_cell.angle_beta   90.00
_cell.angle_gamma   90.00
#
_symmetry.space_group_name_H-M   'P 1'
#
loop_
_entity.id
_entity.type
_entity.pdbx_description
1 polymer ?
#
loop_
_entity_poly.entity_id
_entity_poly.type
_entity_poly.pdbx_seq_one_letter_code
_entity_poly.pdbx_strand_id
1 'polypeptide(L)'
;MLNRIILMLALLLSYATARAYDFQAIADRHVLPTYRSLAERTAELDLAARAYCARPSDLALAHLQAGYRGAFLAWQGAQHLRFGPVQYLSREYRFELWPDERGAVGRHLGQLLDDPALLQADFDIGQKSVAVQGFSAMERLLFAGTPPDTTACRLVVAIAANLRDMA
;
A
#
# COMPACT_ATOMS: atom_id res chain seq x y z
N MET A 1 24.53 52.02 -24.56
CA MET A 1 23.21 51.48 -24.99
C MET A 1 23.29 50.01 -25.40
N LEU A 2 24.30 49.61 -26.17
CA LEU A 2 24.50 48.23 -26.65
C LEU A 2 24.52 47.17 -25.51
N ASN A 3 25.21 47.45 -24.41
CA ASN A 3 25.29 46.51 -23.27
C ASN A 3 23.95 46.30 -22.53
N ARG A 4 23.03 47.28 -22.59
CA ARG A 4 21.69 47.17 -21.97
C ARG A 4 20.74 46.35 -22.86
N ILE A 5 20.91 46.41 -24.18
CA ILE A 5 20.14 45.62 -25.16
C ILE A 5 20.54 44.15 -25.07
N ILE A 6 21.85 43.85 -24.95
CA ILE A 6 22.36 42.48 -24.78
C ILE A 6 21.83 41.83 -23.49
N LEU A 7 21.80 42.56 -22.37
CA LEU A 7 21.23 42.05 -21.11
C LEU A 7 19.72 41.76 -21.22
N MET A 8 18.95 42.63 -21.88
CA MET A 8 17.50 42.41 -22.06
C MET A 8 17.20 41.22 -22.98
N LEU A 9 17.98 41.04 -24.05
CA LEU A 9 17.86 39.87 -24.95
C LEU A 9 18.21 38.57 -24.21
N ALA A 10 19.26 38.55 -23.38
CA ALA A 10 19.62 37.36 -22.60
C ALA A 10 18.52 36.97 -21.57
N LEU A 11 17.86 37.95 -20.94
CA LEU A 11 16.73 37.69 -20.04
C LEU A 11 15.49 37.16 -20.78
N LEU A 12 15.19 37.66 -21.98
CA LEU A 12 14.06 37.17 -22.79
C LEU A 12 14.27 35.74 -23.32
N LEU A 13 15.51 35.40 -23.71
CA LEU A 13 15.89 34.03 -24.09
C LEU A 13 15.85 33.04 -22.92
N SER A 14 16.08 33.53 -21.70
CA SER A 14 15.99 32.72 -20.46
C SER A 14 14.55 32.39 -20.05
N TYR A 15 13.58 33.25 -20.41
CA TYR A 15 12.16 33.00 -20.16
C TYR A 15 11.54 31.99 -21.14
N ALA A 16 12.12 31.85 -22.34
CA ALA A 16 11.62 30.97 -23.39
C ALA A 16 11.91 29.48 -23.16
N THR A 17 12.64 29.12 -22.10
CA THR A 17 12.96 27.72 -21.74
C THR A 17 12.23 27.23 -20.50
N ALA A 18 11.20 27.94 -20.02
CA ALA A 18 10.25 27.37 -19.07
C ALA A 18 9.43 26.29 -19.78
N ARG A 19 9.96 25.06 -19.81
CA ARG A 19 9.22 23.89 -20.31
C ARG A 19 8.05 23.65 -19.35
N ALA A 20 6.84 23.96 -19.80
CA ALA A 20 5.64 23.59 -19.06
C ALA A 20 5.69 22.08 -18.77
N TYR A 21 5.50 21.70 -17.52
CA TYR A 21 5.37 20.28 -17.16
C TYR A 21 4.13 19.71 -17.84
N ASP A 22 4.30 18.63 -18.59
CA ASP A 22 3.19 17.89 -19.18
C ASP A 22 2.54 17.00 -18.11
N PHE A 23 1.68 17.60 -17.31
CA PHE A 23 0.98 16.90 -16.22
C PHE A 23 0.07 15.78 -16.74
N GLN A 24 -0.45 15.88 -17.97
CA GLN A 24 -1.24 14.82 -18.58
C GLN A 24 -0.37 13.61 -18.88
N ALA A 25 0.81 13.81 -19.50
CA ALA A 25 1.75 12.72 -19.73
C ALA A 25 2.24 12.07 -18.43
N ILE A 26 2.45 12.84 -17.36
CA ILE A 26 2.81 12.28 -16.03
C ILE A 26 1.65 11.46 -15.47
N ALA A 27 0.42 11.95 -15.55
CA ALA A 27 -0.75 11.21 -15.11
C ALA A 27 -0.91 9.89 -15.86
N ASP A 28 -0.88 9.94 -17.20
CA ASP A 28 -1.16 8.81 -18.08
C ASP A 28 -0.03 7.77 -18.11
N ARG A 29 1.23 8.20 -18.01
CA ARG A 29 2.39 7.31 -18.17
C ARG A 29 3.03 6.89 -16.85
N HIS A 30 2.72 7.56 -15.75
CA HIS A 30 3.31 7.27 -14.44
C HIS A 30 2.27 7.02 -13.36
N VAL A 31 1.40 7.98 -13.06
CA VAL A 31 0.47 7.88 -11.93
C VAL A 31 -0.55 6.76 -12.14
N LEU A 32 -1.29 6.78 -13.25
CA LEU A 32 -2.33 5.79 -13.52
C LEU A 32 -1.79 4.36 -13.69
N PRO A 33 -0.68 4.11 -14.43
CA PRO A 33 -0.09 2.78 -14.51
C PRO A 33 0.41 2.25 -13.16
N THR A 34 0.96 3.13 -12.32
CA THR A 34 1.46 2.75 -10.98
C THR A 34 0.33 2.24 -10.09
N TYR A 35 -0.79 2.98 -10.01
CA TYR A 35 -1.96 2.52 -9.23
C TYR A 35 -2.66 1.31 -9.87
N ARG A 36 -2.66 1.18 -11.20
CA ARG A 36 -3.16 -0.04 -11.87
C ARG A 36 -2.36 -1.27 -11.46
N SER A 37 -1.03 -1.18 -11.45
CA SER A 37 -0.15 -2.25 -10.96
C SER A 37 -0.46 -2.60 -9.51
N LEU A 38 -0.64 -1.58 -8.64
CA LEU A 38 -1.03 -1.82 -7.24
C LEU A 38 -2.36 -2.56 -7.12
N ALA A 39 -3.39 -2.16 -7.88
CA ALA A 39 -4.70 -2.81 -7.90
C ALA A 39 -4.62 -4.27 -8.38
N GLU A 40 -3.87 -4.53 -9.45
CA GLU A 40 -3.65 -5.89 -9.96
C GLU A 40 -2.94 -6.77 -8.93
N ARG A 41 -1.84 -6.29 -8.33
CA ARG A 41 -1.06 -7.06 -7.36
C ARG A 41 -1.79 -7.30 -6.04
N THR A 42 -2.58 -6.35 -5.57
CA THR A 42 -3.40 -6.53 -4.36
C THR A 42 -4.56 -7.49 -4.60
N ALA A 43 -5.13 -7.53 -5.81
CA ALA A 43 -6.10 -8.57 -6.19
C ALA A 43 -5.47 -9.97 -6.23
N GLU A 44 -4.27 -10.11 -6.80
CA GLU A 44 -3.51 -11.38 -6.76
C GLU A 44 -3.21 -11.83 -5.32
N LEU A 45 -2.86 -10.87 -4.45
CA LEU A 45 -2.62 -11.11 -3.02
C LEU A 45 -3.88 -11.61 -2.30
N ASP A 46 -5.05 -11.00 -2.52
CA ASP A 46 -6.32 -11.44 -1.94
C ASP A 46 -6.66 -12.88 -2.35
N LEU A 47 -6.45 -13.24 -3.61
CA LEU A 47 -6.64 -14.61 -4.09
C LEU A 47 -5.68 -15.59 -3.41
N ALA A 48 -4.39 -15.24 -3.30
CA ALA A 48 -3.40 -16.07 -2.63
C ALA A 48 -3.71 -16.25 -1.14
N ALA A 49 -4.18 -15.19 -0.46
CA ALA A 49 -4.57 -15.23 0.94
C ALA A 49 -5.74 -16.20 1.16
N ARG A 50 -6.80 -16.09 0.35
CA ARG A 50 -7.96 -17.00 0.41
C ARG A 50 -7.56 -18.45 0.13
N ALA A 51 -6.73 -18.68 -0.88
CA ALA A 51 -6.27 -20.03 -1.24
C ALA A 51 -5.47 -20.68 -0.11
N TYR A 52 -4.56 -19.92 0.50
CA TYR A 52 -3.78 -20.37 1.63
C TYR A 52 -4.64 -20.68 2.85
N CYS A 53 -5.52 -19.76 3.25
CA CYS A 53 -6.37 -19.94 4.42
C CYS A 53 -7.43 -21.04 4.25
N ALA A 54 -7.82 -21.39 3.01
CA ALA A 54 -8.69 -22.53 2.74
C ALA A 54 -7.98 -23.88 2.88
N ARG A 55 -6.69 -23.95 2.49
CA ARG A 55 -5.87 -25.17 2.54
C ARG A 55 -4.40 -24.83 2.86
N PRO A 56 -4.07 -24.62 4.14
CA PRO A 56 -2.71 -24.26 4.54
C PRO A 56 -1.70 -25.35 4.17
N SER A 57 -0.60 -24.94 3.54
CA SER A 57 0.55 -25.78 3.21
C SER A 57 1.78 -24.89 2.97
N ASP A 58 2.99 -25.46 3.04
CA ASP A 58 4.22 -24.71 2.81
C ASP A 58 4.27 -24.09 1.40
N LEU A 59 3.79 -24.82 0.40
CA LEU A 59 3.68 -24.32 -0.98
C LEU A 59 2.70 -23.13 -1.06
N ALA A 60 1.53 -23.25 -0.43
CA ALA A 60 0.55 -22.16 -0.42
C ALA A 60 1.04 -20.95 0.38
N LEU A 61 1.80 -21.15 1.47
CA LEU A 61 2.45 -20.08 2.22
C LEU A 61 3.49 -19.37 1.35
N ALA A 62 4.34 -20.13 0.63
CA ALA A 62 5.34 -19.56 -0.27
C ALA A 62 4.68 -18.71 -1.38
N HIS A 63 3.56 -19.18 -1.94
CA HIS A 63 2.77 -18.41 -2.90
C HIS A 63 2.18 -17.13 -2.29
N LEU A 64 1.61 -17.21 -1.08
CA LEU A 64 1.09 -16.04 -0.37
C LEU A 64 2.18 -15.02 -0.07
N GLN A 65 3.33 -15.45 0.43
CA GLN A 65 4.49 -14.58 0.68
C GLN A 65 5.02 -13.95 -0.62
N ALA A 66 4.99 -14.67 -1.74
CA ALA A 66 5.33 -14.12 -3.04
C ALA A 66 4.33 -13.05 -3.50
N GLY A 67 3.02 -13.31 -3.36
CA GLY A 67 1.97 -12.32 -3.62
C GLY A 67 2.12 -11.08 -2.75
N TYR A 68 2.43 -11.26 -1.46
CA TYR A 68 2.69 -10.16 -0.53
C TYR A 68 3.85 -9.28 -1.03
N ARG A 69 4.98 -9.89 -1.38
CA ARG A 69 6.14 -9.14 -1.90
C ARG A 69 5.80 -8.38 -3.18
N GLY A 70 5.05 -8.99 -4.10
CA GLY A 70 4.62 -8.34 -5.34
C GLY A 70 3.73 -7.11 -5.08
N ALA A 71 2.73 -7.25 -4.22
CA ALA A 71 1.84 -6.15 -3.84
C ALA A 71 2.57 -5.05 -3.04
N PHE A 72 3.43 -5.43 -2.10
CA PHE A 72 4.22 -4.48 -1.33
C PHE A 72 5.16 -3.66 -2.23
N LEU A 73 5.85 -4.30 -3.19
CA LEU A 73 6.70 -3.58 -4.15
C LEU A 73 5.89 -2.65 -5.06
N ALA A 74 4.68 -3.04 -5.48
CA ALA A 74 3.79 -2.15 -6.22
C ALA A 74 3.38 -0.93 -5.38
N TRP A 75 3.12 -1.12 -4.09
CA TRP A 75 2.86 -0.03 -3.16
C TRP A 75 4.09 0.87 -2.98
N GLN A 76 5.29 0.31 -2.81
CA GLN A 76 6.52 1.10 -2.72
C GLN A 76 6.73 1.97 -3.99
N GLY A 77 6.36 1.46 -5.16
CA GLY A 77 6.36 2.24 -6.41
C GLY A 77 5.32 3.36 -6.46
N ALA A 78 4.24 3.27 -5.67
CA ALA A 78 3.18 4.28 -5.55
C ALA A 78 3.39 5.25 -4.37
N GLN A 79 4.14 4.85 -3.34
CA GLN A 79 4.18 5.51 -2.05
C GLN A 79 4.69 6.97 -2.13
N HIS A 80 5.51 7.31 -3.14
CA HIS A 80 5.98 8.69 -3.33
C HIS A 80 4.88 9.64 -3.83
N LEU A 81 3.77 9.12 -4.37
CA LEU A 81 2.62 9.88 -4.86
C LEU A 81 1.72 10.30 -3.68
N ARG A 82 2.25 11.14 -2.79
CA ARG A 82 1.61 11.49 -1.51
C ARG A 82 0.56 12.60 -1.60
N PHE A 83 -0.19 12.70 -2.71
CA PHE A 83 -1.19 13.74 -2.94
C PHE A 83 -2.44 13.19 -3.64
N GLY A 84 -3.56 13.88 -3.47
CA GLY A 84 -4.82 13.48 -4.12
C GLY A 84 -5.52 12.31 -3.41
N PRO A 85 -6.15 11.38 -4.15
CA PRO A 85 -7.00 10.34 -3.58
C PRO A 85 -6.35 9.46 -2.51
N VAL A 86 -5.02 9.29 -2.52
CA VAL A 86 -4.31 8.49 -1.52
C VAL A 86 -4.36 9.09 -0.11
N GLN A 87 -4.61 10.40 0.03
CA GLN A 87 -4.74 11.06 1.34
C GLN A 87 -6.14 10.89 1.94
N TYR A 88 -7.12 10.52 1.12
CA TYR A 88 -8.51 10.40 1.57
C TYR A 88 -8.65 9.22 2.52
N LEU A 89 -9.34 9.44 3.63
CA LEU A 89 -9.57 8.41 4.65
C LEU A 89 -8.26 7.77 5.16
N SER A 90 -7.15 8.53 5.13
CA SER A 90 -5.81 8.09 5.53
C SER A 90 -5.34 6.82 4.81
N ARG A 91 -5.70 6.64 3.53
CA ARG A 91 -5.34 5.44 2.75
C ARG A 91 -3.83 5.19 2.73
N GLU A 92 -3.00 6.23 2.70
CA GLU A 92 -1.55 6.09 2.76
C GLU A 92 -1.08 5.33 4.00
N TYR A 93 -1.65 5.64 5.17
CA TYR A 93 -1.32 4.96 6.43
C TYR A 93 -2.05 3.63 6.60
N ARG A 94 -3.19 3.45 5.92
CA ARG A 94 -3.94 2.20 5.91
C ARG A 94 -3.31 1.16 5.00
N PHE A 95 -2.67 1.57 3.90
CA PHE A 95 -1.80 0.71 3.09
C PHE A 95 -0.57 0.29 3.89
N GLU A 96 0.12 1.25 4.51
CA GLU A 96 1.33 0.98 5.28
C GLU A 96 1.49 1.98 6.43
N LEU A 97 1.42 1.49 7.66
CA LEU A 97 1.78 2.29 8.83
C LEU A 97 3.31 2.25 9.00
N TRP A 98 3.99 3.25 8.45
CA TRP A 98 5.42 3.43 8.60
C TRP A 98 5.81 4.92 8.70
N PRO A 99 6.73 5.32 9.59
CA PRO A 99 7.37 4.49 10.62
C PRO A 99 6.43 4.15 11.79
N ASP A 100 6.55 2.94 12.33
CA ASP A 100 5.81 2.51 13.53
C ASP A 100 6.63 2.73 14.81
N GLU A 101 6.96 3.99 15.11
CA GLU A 101 7.82 4.35 16.25
C GLU A 101 7.28 3.84 17.59
N ARG A 102 5.95 3.75 17.69
CA ARG A 102 5.28 3.32 18.91
C ARG A 102 5.00 1.83 18.91
N GLY A 103 5.37 1.02 17.92
CA GLY A 103 5.04 -0.42 17.89
C GLY A 103 3.53 -0.71 17.93
N ALA A 104 2.72 0.18 17.34
CA ALA A 104 1.27 0.06 17.29
C ALA A 104 0.80 -1.16 16.49
N VAL A 105 1.53 -1.56 15.44
CA VAL A 105 1.16 -2.73 14.62
C VAL A 105 1.18 -3.98 15.49
N GLY A 106 2.31 -4.23 16.17
CA GLY A 106 2.46 -5.41 17.03
C GLY A 106 1.42 -5.47 18.15
N ARG A 107 1.16 -4.34 18.83
CA ARG A 107 0.18 -4.29 19.92
C ARG A 107 -1.25 -4.57 19.47
N HIS A 108 -1.74 -3.86 18.46
CA HIS A 108 -3.13 -4.03 18.03
C HIS A 108 -3.34 -5.38 17.34
N LEU A 109 -2.34 -5.88 16.62
CA LEU A 109 -2.41 -7.21 16.03
C LEU A 109 -2.45 -8.29 17.11
N GLY A 110 -1.62 -8.18 18.15
CA GLY A 110 -1.64 -9.09 19.30
C GLY A 110 -3.02 -9.13 19.98
N GLN A 111 -3.64 -7.96 20.22
CA GLN A 111 -5.00 -7.90 20.79
C GLN A 111 -6.04 -8.68 19.96
N LEU A 112 -5.99 -8.60 18.63
CA LEU A 112 -6.91 -9.31 17.75
C LEU A 112 -6.62 -10.82 17.69
N LEU A 113 -5.36 -11.22 17.87
CA LEU A 113 -4.95 -12.62 17.93
C LEU A 113 -5.34 -13.26 19.26
N ASP A 114 -5.17 -12.53 20.37
CA ASP A 114 -5.44 -12.99 21.73
C ASP A 114 -6.95 -13.08 22.04
N ASP A 115 -7.78 -12.25 21.40
CA ASP A 115 -9.23 -12.27 21.55
C ASP A 115 -9.96 -12.43 20.21
N PRO A 116 -10.15 -13.68 19.73
CA PRO A 116 -10.88 -13.95 18.49
C PRO A 116 -12.33 -13.48 18.49
N ALA A 117 -12.93 -13.21 19.67
CA ALA A 117 -14.28 -12.67 19.77
C ALA A 117 -14.36 -11.20 19.30
N LEU A 118 -13.22 -10.52 19.11
CA LEU A 118 -13.15 -9.21 18.45
C LEU A 118 -13.35 -9.30 16.93
N LEU A 119 -13.22 -10.49 16.35
CA LEU A 119 -13.51 -10.79 14.96
C LEU A 119 -14.94 -11.35 14.84
N GLN A 120 -15.96 -10.54 15.12
CA GLN A 120 -17.37 -10.97 15.00
C GLN A 120 -17.82 -11.05 13.52
N ALA A 121 -19.07 -11.43 13.29
CA ALA A 121 -19.62 -11.61 11.94
C ALA A 121 -19.64 -10.32 11.11
N ASP A 122 -19.70 -9.16 11.77
CA ASP A 122 -19.66 -7.81 11.19
C ASP A 122 -18.25 -7.18 11.21
N PHE A 123 -17.21 -7.98 11.41
CA PHE A 123 -15.83 -7.49 11.46
C PHE A 123 -15.44 -6.83 10.13
N ASP A 124 -15.40 -5.49 10.15
CA ASP A 124 -14.81 -4.66 9.11
C ASP A 124 -13.43 -4.16 9.56
N ILE A 125 -12.38 -4.66 8.92
CA ILE A 125 -11.01 -4.24 9.23
C ILE A 125 -10.76 -2.78 8.86
N GLY A 126 -11.50 -2.23 7.89
CA GLY A 126 -11.42 -0.83 7.48
C GLY A 126 -11.84 0.15 8.58
N GLN A 127 -12.63 -0.31 9.57
CA GLN A 127 -13.04 0.47 10.74
C GLN A 127 -12.14 0.25 11.96
N LYS A 128 -11.11 -0.60 11.87
CA LYS A 128 -10.18 -0.86 12.97
C LYS A 128 -9.01 0.12 12.93
N SER A 129 -8.12 0.03 13.92
CA SER A 129 -6.88 0.82 13.93
C SER A 129 -6.11 0.66 12.61
N VAL A 130 -5.61 1.76 12.03
CA VAL A 130 -4.79 1.71 10.80
C VAL A 130 -3.60 0.74 10.94
N ALA A 131 -3.13 0.53 12.18
CA ALA A 131 -2.05 -0.38 12.53
C ALA A 131 -2.32 -1.86 12.19
N VAL A 132 -3.57 -2.26 11.93
CA VAL A 132 -3.92 -3.65 11.58
C VAL A 132 -4.46 -3.79 10.16
N GLN A 133 -4.48 -2.72 9.35
CA GLN A 133 -5.24 -2.69 8.10
C GLN A 133 -4.47 -3.08 6.83
N GLY A 134 -3.14 -3.03 6.87
CA GLY A 134 -2.31 -3.04 5.67
C GLY A 134 -1.03 -3.87 5.76
N PHE A 135 -0.08 -3.55 4.89
CA PHE A 135 1.13 -4.34 4.63
C PHE A 135 1.93 -4.61 5.91
N SER A 136 2.14 -3.61 6.77
CA SER A 136 2.91 -3.75 8.01
C SER A 136 2.31 -4.80 8.96
N ALA A 137 0.98 -4.91 9.01
CA ALA A 137 0.29 -5.92 9.81
C ALA A 137 0.39 -7.31 9.18
N MET A 138 0.18 -7.40 7.87
CA MET A 138 0.27 -8.66 7.13
C MET A 138 1.70 -9.22 7.15
N GLU A 139 2.73 -8.38 7.09
CA GLU A 139 4.11 -8.81 7.21
C GLU A 139 4.36 -9.62 8.50
N ARG A 140 3.88 -9.11 9.63
CA ARG A 140 4.02 -9.79 10.92
C ARG A 140 3.31 -11.13 10.93
N LEU A 141 2.15 -11.24 10.29
CA LEU A 141 1.41 -12.50 10.18
C LEU A 141 2.13 -13.53 9.30
N LEU A 142 2.78 -13.10 8.22
CA LEU A 142 3.35 -14.00 7.21
C LEU A 142 4.79 -14.44 7.50
N PHE A 143 5.56 -13.64 8.24
CA PHE A 143 7.00 -13.84 8.39
C PHE A 143 7.47 -14.09 9.83
N ALA A 144 6.57 -14.15 10.81
CA ALA A 144 6.93 -14.46 12.21
C ALA A 144 7.23 -15.96 12.48
N GLY A 145 7.16 -16.83 11.47
CA GLY A 145 7.68 -18.22 11.55
C GLY A 145 6.75 -19.26 12.18
N THR A 146 5.55 -18.89 12.61
CA THR A 146 4.53 -19.84 13.08
C THR A 146 3.38 -19.92 12.07
N PRO A 147 2.92 -21.12 11.67
CA PRO A 147 1.73 -21.25 10.84
C PRO A 147 0.54 -20.53 11.48
N PRO A 148 -0.17 -19.67 10.74
CA PRO A 148 -1.31 -18.93 11.25
C PRO A 148 -2.44 -19.90 11.62
N ASP A 149 -2.96 -19.71 12.83
CA ASP A 149 -4.19 -20.35 13.27
C ASP A 149 -5.43 -19.77 12.54
N THR A 150 -6.62 -20.20 12.95
CA THR A 150 -7.88 -19.73 12.33
C THR A 150 -8.03 -18.21 12.42
N THR A 151 -7.63 -17.59 13.53
CA THR A 151 -7.75 -16.15 13.76
C THR A 151 -6.79 -15.38 12.85
N ALA A 152 -5.53 -15.81 12.80
CA ALA A 152 -4.52 -15.23 11.93
C ALA A 152 -4.90 -15.37 10.44
N CYS A 153 -5.48 -16.51 10.04
CA CYS A 153 -6.03 -16.69 8.69
C CYS A 153 -7.14 -15.68 8.36
N ARG A 154 -8.08 -15.44 9.30
CA ARG A 154 -9.13 -14.44 9.11
C ARG A 154 -8.56 -13.02 8.95
N LEU A 155 -7.55 -12.67 9.73
CA LEU A 155 -6.87 -11.38 9.63
C LEU A 155 -6.12 -11.25 8.30
N VAL A 156 -5.38 -12.27 7.87
CA VAL A 156 -4.69 -12.30 6.56
C VAL A 156 -5.67 -12.03 5.41
N VAL A 157 -6.82 -12.72 5.40
CA VAL A 157 -7.85 -12.53 4.36
C VAL A 157 -8.48 -11.14 4.44
N ALA A 158 -8.79 -10.66 5.65
CA ALA A 158 -9.39 -9.34 5.84
C ALA A 158 -8.43 -8.22 5.40
N ILE A 159 -7.15 -8.29 5.76
CA ILE A 159 -6.13 -7.32 5.36
C ILE A 159 -5.96 -7.33 3.84
N ALA A 160 -5.83 -8.50 3.22
CA ALA A 160 -5.65 -8.61 1.77
C ALA A 160 -6.86 -8.04 0.99
N ALA A 161 -8.08 -8.30 1.46
CA ALA A 161 -9.28 -7.73 0.88
C ALA A 161 -9.33 -6.20 1.03
N ASN A 162 -8.98 -5.66 2.21
CA ASN A 162 -8.94 -4.22 2.44
C ASN A 162 -7.87 -3.53 1.56
N LEU A 163 -6.69 -4.14 1.38
CA LEU A 163 -5.66 -3.64 0.47
C LEU A 163 -6.15 -3.57 -0.98
N ARG A 164 -6.84 -4.62 -1.44
CA ARG A 164 -7.47 -4.66 -2.78
C ARG A 164 -8.54 -3.58 -2.94
N ASP A 165 -9.39 -3.39 -1.94
CA ASP A 165 -10.51 -2.43 -2.01
C ASP A 165 -10.05 -0.97 -1.94
N MET A 166 -8.86 -0.71 -1.36
CA MET A 166 -8.27 0.63 -1.32
C MET A 166 -7.48 1.01 -2.58
N ALA A 167 -6.99 0.02 -3.34
CA ALA A 167 -6.09 0.18 -4.49
C ALA A 167 -6.82 0.67 -5.74
#